data_AF-A0A8T3VQ55-F1
#
_entry.id   AF-A0A8T3VQ55-F1
#
_cell.length_a   1.000
_cell.length_b   1.000
_cell.length_c   1.000
_cell.angle_alpha   90.00
_cell.angle_beta   90.00
_cell.angle_gamma   90.00
#
_symmetry.space_group_name_H-M   'P 1'
#
loop_
_entity.id
_entity.type
_entity.pdbx_description
1 polymer ?
#
loop_
_entity_poly.entity_id
_entity_poly.type
_entity_poly.pdbx_seq_one_letter_code
_entity_poly.pdbx_strand_id
1 'polypeptide(L)'
;MYELHHLIEKLQERRAEFEYRYTEEDDLVKVKESLNKRLLILREKMLEDPTNEAVALEFGFCYEEVERITKRLEYFREKYATKEAKKEKYETLIKYNIQELYSYIDFMKQFKIDEKLYQAMENSLTSLDKNITILHDLNEEDEE
;
A
#
# COMPACT_ATOMS: atom_id res chain seq x y z
N MET A 1 -8.29 -8.98 27.38
CA MET A 1 -9.20 -8.75 26.22
C MET A 1 -9.20 -7.29 25.79
N TYR A 2 -9.57 -6.33 26.64
CA TYR A 2 -9.52 -4.89 26.29
C TYR A 2 -8.10 -4.40 25.91
N GLU A 3 -7.08 -4.82 26.65
CA GLU A 3 -5.68 -4.47 26.36
C GLU A 3 -5.16 -5.08 25.05
N LEU A 4 -5.57 -6.32 24.73
CA LEU A 4 -5.25 -6.96 23.44
C LEU A 4 -5.88 -6.18 22.28
N HIS A 5 -7.12 -5.74 22.44
CA HIS A 5 -7.83 -4.97 21.42
C HIS A 5 -7.12 -3.64 21.14
N HIS A 6 -6.76 -2.89 22.19
CA HIS A 6 -6.04 -1.62 22.07
C HIS A 6 -4.66 -1.77 21.43
N LEU A 7 -3.95 -2.87 21.70
CA LEU A 7 -2.66 -3.16 21.08
C LEU A 7 -2.82 -3.49 19.59
N ILE A 8 -3.87 -4.22 19.21
CA ILE A 8 -4.19 -4.51 17.81
C ILE A 8 -4.57 -3.22 17.08
N GLU A 9 -5.41 -2.37 17.67
CA GLU A 9 -5.79 -1.07 17.08
C GLU A 9 -4.57 -0.20 16.77
N LYS A 10 -3.63 -0.09 17.72
CA LYS A 10 -2.37 0.64 17.49
C LYS A 10 -1.49 0.04 16.40
N LEU A 11 -1.48 -1.28 16.25
CA LEU A 11 -0.76 -1.91 15.13
C LEU A 11 -1.44 -1.59 13.79
N GLN A 12 -2.78 -1.62 13.76
CA GLN A 12 -3.55 -1.27 12.55
C GLN A 12 -3.36 0.19 12.14
N GLU A 13 -3.30 1.13 13.10
CA GLU A 13 -2.98 2.53 12.84
C GLU A 13 -1.59 2.68 12.20
N ARG A 14 -0.56 2.04 12.79
CA ARG A 14 0.81 2.04 12.25
C ARG A 14 0.87 1.42 10.86
N ARG A 15 0.09 0.37 10.63
CA ARG A 15 0.00 -0.30 9.34
C ARG A 15 -0.62 0.63 8.30
N ALA A 16 -1.70 1.34 8.63
CA ALA A 16 -2.32 2.29 7.73
C ALA A 16 -1.35 3.43 7.34
N GLU A 17 -0.58 3.96 8.30
CA GLU A 17 0.46 4.95 8.03
C GLU A 17 1.58 4.41 7.14
N PHE A 18 1.98 3.15 7.36
CA PHE A 18 3.01 2.48 6.57
C PHE A 18 2.49 2.20 5.16
N GLU A 19 1.34 1.55 5.00
CA GLU A 19 0.72 1.29 3.70
C GLU A 19 0.57 2.58 2.91
N TYR A 20 0.06 3.67 3.50
CA TYR A 20 -0.02 4.97 2.84
C TYR A 20 1.33 5.41 2.22
N ARG A 21 2.46 5.23 2.91
CA ARG A 21 3.78 5.64 2.38
C ARG A 21 4.28 4.79 1.20
N TYR A 22 3.83 3.54 1.10
CA TYR A 22 4.36 2.56 0.13
C TYR A 22 3.33 2.15 -0.95
N THR A 23 2.03 2.40 -0.76
CA THR A 23 0.97 2.09 -1.71
C THR A 23 0.28 3.34 -2.29
N GLU A 24 0.64 4.55 -1.83
CA GLU A 24 0.08 5.82 -2.33
C GLU A 24 0.17 5.90 -3.87
N GLU A 25 1.25 5.43 -4.48
CA GLU A 25 1.39 5.37 -5.94
C GLU A 25 0.25 4.57 -6.61
N ASP A 26 -0.01 3.34 -6.13
CA ASP A 26 -1.02 2.45 -6.70
C ASP A 26 -2.43 3.01 -6.50
N ASP A 27 -2.68 3.63 -5.35
CA ASP A 27 -3.97 4.25 -5.04
C ASP A 27 -4.20 5.51 -5.87
N LEU A 28 -3.17 6.34 -6.07
CA LEU A 28 -3.23 7.51 -6.95
C LEU A 28 -3.49 7.11 -8.41
N VAL A 29 -2.92 6.00 -8.89
CA VAL A 29 -3.22 5.46 -10.23
C VAL A 29 -4.71 5.12 -10.35
N LYS A 30 -5.28 4.38 -9.39
CA LYS A 30 -6.71 4.02 -9.38
C LYS A 30 -7.61 5.26 -9.33
N VAL A 31 -7.29 6.22 -8.47
CA VAL A 31 -8.07 7.47 -8.36
C VAL A 31 -8.01 8.26 -9.67
N LYS A 32 -6.82 8.39 -10.27
CA LYS A 32 -6.65 9.06 -11.56
C LYS A 32 -7.43 8.37 -12.69
N GLU A 33 -7.44 7.04 -12.74
CA GLU A 33 -8.25 6.29 -13.71
C GLU A 33 -9.75 6.58 -13.54
N SER A 34 -10.23 6.62 -12.30
CA SER A 34 -11.63 6.94 -11.99
C SER A 34 -11.97 8.39 -12.41
N LEU A 35 -11.10 9.35 -12.10
CA LEU A 35 -11.29 10.75 -12.51
C LEU A 35 -11.25 10.92 -14.02
N ASN A 36 -10.35 10.23 -14.73
CA ASN A 36 -10.31 10.25 -16.20
C ASN A 36 -11.61 9.71 -16.81
N LYS A 37 -12.14 8.60 -16.28
CA LYS A 37 -13.45 8.08 -16.70
C LYS A 37 -14.55 9.10 -16.45
N ARG A 38 -14.52 9.80 -15.31
CA ARG A 38 -15.49 10.86 -14.99
C ARG A 38 -15.39 12.05 -15.93
N LEU A 39 -14.17 12.49 -16.27
CA LEU A 39 -13.94 13.59 -17.22
C LEU A 39 -14.51 13.27 -18.61
N LEU A 40 -14.41 12.02 -19.08
CA LEU A 40 -15.03 11.61 -20.34
C LEU A 40 -16.55 11.76 -20.30
N ILE A 41 -17.19 11.27 -19.23
CA ILE A 41 -18.64 11.39 -19.02
C ILE A 41 -19.07 12.86 -18.94
N LEU A 42 -18.33 13.69 -18.20
CA LEU A 42 -18.63 15.12 -18.07
C LEU A 42 -18.47 15.85 -19.40
N ARG A 43 -17.45 15.49 -20.20
CA ARG A 43 -17.25 16.04 -21.54
C ARG A 43 -18.42 15.73 -22.46
N GLU A 44 -18.94 14.51 -22.44
CA GLU A 44 -20.14 14.13 -23.20
C GLU A 44 -21.36 14.96 -22.78
N LYS A 45 -21.58 15.12 -21.47
CA LYS A 45 -22.67 15.95 -20.95
C LYS A 45 -22.55 17.42 -21.34
N MET A 46 -21.34 17.97 -21.40
CA MET A 46 -21.11 19.34 -21.87
C MET A 46 -21.37 19.51 -23.37
N LEU A 47 -21.27 18.44 -24.17
CA LEU A 47 -21.67 18.49 -25.58
C LEU A 47 -23.19 18.48 -25.73
N GLU A 48 -23.90 17.77 -24.84
CA GLU A 48 -25.36 17.71 -24.80
C GLU A 48 -25.99 19.02 -24.26
N ASP A 49 -25.43 19.58 -23.20
CA ASP A 49 -25.84 20.87 -22.60
C ASP A 49 -24.61 21.70 -22.19
N PRO A 50 -24.11 22.57 -23.09
CA PRO A 50 -22.96 23.42 -22.81
C PRO A 50 -23.19 24.50 -21.74
N THR A 51 -24.45 24.77 -21.39
CA THR A 51 -24.81 25.83 -20.43
C THR A 51 -24.92 25.32 -19.00
N ASN A 52 -24.70 24.01 -18.79
CA ASN A 52 -24.77 23.40 -17.48
C ASN A 52 -23.55 23.75 -16.62
N GLU A 53 -23.66 24.83 -15.85
CA GLU A 53 -22.59 25.32 -14.98
C GLU A 53 -22.12 24.28 -13.94
N ALA A 54 -23.02 23.43 -13.44
CA ALA A 54 -22.66 22.39 -12.47
C ALA A 54 -21.74 21.33 -13.09
N VAL A 55 -22.02 20.91 -14.34
CA VAL A 55 -21.16 19.99 -15.09
C VAL A 55 -19.81 20.64 -15.41
N ALA A 56 -19.81 21.92 -15.79
CA ALA A 56 -18.58 22.65 -16.08
C ALA A 56 -17.68 22.81 -14.83
N LEU A 57 -18.27 23.11 -13.67
CA LEU A 57 -17.55 23.18 -12.39
C LEU A 57 -16.98 21.82 -11.98
N GLU A 58 -17.78 20.75 -12.08
CA GLU A 58 -17.31 19.39 -11.77
C GLU A 58 -16.18 18.96 -12.71
N PHE A 59 -16.27 19.33 -14.00
CA PHE A 59 -15.21 19.06 -14.97
C PHE A 59 -13.91 19.76 -14.58
N GLY A 60 -13.98 21.04 -14.23
CA GLY A 60 -12.82 21.82 -13.76
C GLY A 60 -12.17 21.19 -12.54
N PHE A 61 -12.96 20.83 -11.54
CA PHE A 61 -12.48 20.12 -10.35
C PHE A 61 -11.77 18.80 -10.73
N CYS A 62 -12.43 17.90 -11.46
CA CYS A 62 -11.83 16.62 -11.83
C CYS A 62 -10.53 16.79 -12.65
N TYR A 63 -10.47 17.82 -13.50
CA TYR A 63 -9.30 18.11 -14.32
C TYR A 63 -8.12 18.58 -13.46
N GLU A 64 -8.34 19.52 -12.55
CA GLU A 64 -7.33 20.00 -11.60
C GLU A 64 -6.82 18.88 -10.68
N GLU A 65 -7.71 18.00 -10.22
CA GLU A 65 -7.35 16.84 -9.42
C GLU A 65 -6.45 15.86 -10.21
N VAL A 66 -6.77 15.59 -11.49
CA VAL A 66 -5.94 14.74 -12.36
C VAL A 66 -4.56 15.37 -12.59
N GLU A 67 -4.47 16.68 -12.79
CA GLU A 67 -3.18 17.37 -12.92
C GLU A 67 -2.37 17.26 -11.63
N ARG A 68 -2.98 17.48 -10.47
CA ARG A 68 -2.31 17.36 -9.17
C ARG A 68 -1.81 15.94 -8.93
N ILE A 69 -2.64 14.93 -9.18
CA ILE A 69 -2.25 13.53 -9.05
C ILE A 69 -1.13 13.18 -10.03
N THR A 70 -1.16 13.71 -11.25
CA THR A 70 -0.10 13.47 -12.24
C THR A 70 1.25 13.99 -11.74
N LYS A 71 1.30 15.21 -11.20
CA LYS A 71 2.54 15.75 -10.58
C LYS A 71 3.02 14.88 -9.40
N ARG A 72 2.10 14.35 -8.59
CA ARG A 72 2.45 13.46 -7.48
C ARG A 72 2.98 12.11 -7.97
N LEU A 73 2.42 11.57 -9.05
CA LEU A 73 2.90 10.35 -9.68
C LEU A 73 4.26 10.52 -10.35
N GLU A 74 4.59 11.71 -10.87
CA GLU A 74 5.95 12.02 -11.37
C GLU A 74 7.00 11.86 -10.27
N TYR A 75 6.72 12.35 -9.06
CA TYR A 75 7.59 12.13 -7.90
C TYR A 75 7.82 10.63 -7.62
N PHE A 76 6.77 9.81 -7.68
CA PHE A 76 6.91 8.35 -7.49
C PHE A 76 7.70 7.68 -8.62
N ARG A 77 7.48 8.14 -9.86
CA ARG A 77 8.22 7.65 -11.03
C ARG A 77 9.71 7.93 -10.91
N GLU A 78 10.10 9.08 -10.36
CA GLU A 78 11.49 9.41 -10.07
C GLU A 78 12.03 8.61 -8.89
N LYS A 79 11.27 8.53 -7.78
CA LYS A 79 11.65 7.80 -6.56
C LYS A 79 11.88 6.30 -6.81
N TYR A 80 11.09 5.70 -7.69
CA TYR A 80 11.14 4.27 -8.03
C TYR A 80 11.54 4.07 -9.50
N ALA A 81 12.38 4.94 -10.05
CA ALA A 81 12.78 4.90 -11.46
C ALA A 81 13.55 3.63 -11.83
N THR A 82 14.32 3.06 -10.89
CA THR A 82 15.19 1.91 -11.11
C THR A 82 14.54 0.60 -10.66
N LYS A 83 15.03 -0.52 -11.18
CA LYS A 83 14.58 -1.86 -10.76
C LYS A 83 14.93 -2.09 -9.29
N GLU A 84 16.09 -1.62 -8.87
CA GLU A 84 16.63 -1.72 -7.51
C GLU A 84 15.78 -0.95 -6.51
N ALA A 85 15.39 0.30 -6.82
CA ALA A 85 14.51 1.08 -5.95
C ALA A 85 13.12 0.44 -5.78
N LYS A 86 12.61 -0.24 -6.83
CA LYS A 86 11.37 -1.02 -6.75
C LYS A 86 11.55 -2.28 -5.91
N LYS A 87 12.66 -3.00 -6.06
CA LYS A 87 12.99 -4.15 -5.19
C LYS A 87 13.03 -3.73 -3.73
N GLU A 88 13.77 -2.67 -3.40
CA GLU A 88 13.89 -2.13 -2.05
C GLU A 88 12.53 -1.72 -1.45
N LYS A 89 11.65 -1.11 -2.26
CA LYS A 89 10.25 -0.81 -1.87
C LYS A 89 9.53 -2.07 -1.40
N TYR A 90 9.57 -3.14 -2.18
CA TYR A 90 8.85 -4.39 -1.88
C TYR A 90 9.51 -5.19 -0.76
N GLU A 91 10.84 -5.20 -0.66
CA GLU A 91 11.55 -5.79 0.48
C GLU A 91 11.17 -5.11 1.79
N THR A 92 11.06 -3.79 1.78
CA THR A 92 10.63 -3.03 2.95
C THR A 92 9.20 -3.39 3.35
N LEU A 93 8.29 -3.51 2.37
CA LEU A 93 6.92 -3.97 2.59
C LEU A 93 6.88 -5.39 3.18
N ILE A 94 7.67 -6.30 2.64
CA ILE A 94 7.74 -7.70 3.11
C ILE A 94 8.27 -7.77 4.54
N LYS A 95 9.39 -7.08 4.84
CA LYS A 95 9.98 -7.03 6.19
C LYS A 95 8.99 -6.48 7.21
N TYR A 96 8.24 -5.43 6.85
CA TYR A 96 7.20 -4.88 7.72
C TYR A 96 6.09 -5.89 8.01
N ASN A 97 5.57 -6.57 6.98
CA ASN A 97 4.52 -7.58 7.15
C ASN A 97 4.98 -8.74 8.05
N ILE A 98 6.23 -9.19 7.91
CA ILE A 98 6.81 -10.23 8.77
C ILE A 98 6.87 -9.74 10.23
N GLN A 99 7.32 -8.50 10.48
CA GLN A 99 7.37 -7.92 11.81
C GLN A 99 5.98 -7.76 12.45
N GLU A 100 4.97 -7.39 11.66
CA GLU A 100 3.58 -7.33 12.11
C GLU A 100 3.09 -8.72 12.56
N LEU A 101 3.37 -9.76 11.77
CA LEU A 101 3.02 -11.14 12.12
C LEU A 101 3.71 -11.63 13.39
N TYR A 102 5.00 -11.32 13.58
CA TYR A 102 5.69 -11.61 14.84
C TYR A 102 5.03 -10.90 16.03
N SER A 103 4.60 -9.65 15.85
CA SER A 103 3.91 -8.90 16.90
C SER A 103 2.57 -9.55 17.29
N TYR A 104 1.81 -10.07 16.32
CA TYR A 104 0.59 -10.83 16.61
C TYR A 104 0.87 -12.14 17.35
N ILE A 105 1.91 -12.87 16.95
CA ILE A 105 2.34 -14.11 17.61
C ILE A 105 2.76 -13.83 19.06
N ASP A 106 3.50 -12.74 19.31
CA ASP A 106 3.88 -12.31 20.65
C ASP A 106 2.67 -11.96 21.52
N PHE A 107 1.65 -11.30 20.95
CA PHE A 107 0.39 -11.08 21.66
C PHE A 107 -0.28 -12.41 22.03
N MET A 108 -0.33 -13.38 21.11
CA MET A 108 -0.90 -14.71 21.41
C MET A 108 -0.20 -15.39 22.59
N LYS A 109 1.14 -15.26 22.68
CA LYS A 109 1.94 -15.75 23.80
C LYS A 109 1.61 -15.03 25.11
N GLN A 110 1.62 -13.70 25.10
CA GLN A 110 1.35 -12.86 26.27
C GLN A 110 -0.03 -13.12 26.88
N PHE A 111 -1.03 -13.29 26.02
CA PHE A 111 -2.41 -13.55 26.43
C PHE A 111 -2.72 -15.06 26.61
N LYS A 112 -1.71 -15.93 26.51
CA LYS A 112 -1.79 -17.39 26.76
C LYS A 112 -2.90 -18.07 25.95
N ILE A 113 -3.07 -17.67 24.69
CA ILE A 113 -4.22 -18.08 23.86
C ILE A 113 -4.15 -19.57 23.49
N ASP A 114 -2.96 -20.08 23.15
CA ASP A 114 -2.64 -21.52 23.01
C ASP A 114 -1.14 -21.66 22.69
N GLU A 115 -0.39 -22.44 23.48
CA GLU A 115 1.07 -22.60 23.32
C GLU A 115 1.44 -23.38 22.05
N LYS A 116 0.66 -24.40 21.68
CA LYS A 116 0.92 -25.20 20.47
C LYS A 116 0.66 -24.37 19.21
N LEU A 117 -0.40 -23.57 19.23
CA LEU A 117 -0.73 -22.67 18.13
C LEU A 117 0.34 -21.57 18.00
N TYR A 118 0.76 -20.95 19.11
CA TYR A 118 1.88 -20.00 19.14
C TYR A 118 3.14 -20.61 18.50
N GLN A 119 3.58 -21.78 18.97
CA GLN A 119 4.80 -22.41 18.48
C GLN A 119 4.70 -22.79 17.00
N ALA A 120 3.54 -23.28 16.55
CA ALA A 120 3.33 -23.61 15.14
C ALA A 120 3.42 -22.36 14.25
N MET A 121 2.79 -21.25 14.66
CA MET A 121 2.84 -19.99 13.91
C MET A 121 4.24 -19.38 13.90
N GLU A 122 4.95 -19.40 15.04
CA GLU A 122 6.33 -18.93 15.15
C GLU A 122 7.25 -19.70 14.20
N ASN A 123 7.18 -21.04 14.22
CA ASN A 123 7.98 -21.89 13.33
C ASN A 123 7.70 -21.63 11.85
N SER A 124 6.42 -21.48 11.48
CA SER A 124 6.03 -21.16 10.10
C SER A 124 6.54 -19.79 9.67
N LEU A 125 6.48 -18.79 10.54
CA LEU A 125 6.93 -17.44 10.23
C LEU A 125 8.46 -17.35 10.12
N THR A 126 9.20 -18.01 11.01
CA THR A 126 10.67 -18.12 10.90
C THR A 126 11.09 -18.82 9.62
N SER A 127 10.37 -19.87 9.21
CA SER A 127 10.65 -20.52 7.92
C SER A 127 10.39 -19.60 6.74
N LEU A 128 9.32 -18.79 6.77
CA LEU A 128 8.99 -17.85 5.72
C LEU A 128 10.06 -16.76 5.59
N ASP A 129 10.47 -16.16 6.71
CA ASP A 129 11.50 -15.13 6.78
C ASP A 129 12.82 -15.64 6.18
N LYS A 130 13.26 -16.83 6.62
CA LYS A 130 14.47 -17.47 6.07
C LYS A 130 14.39 -17.71 4.56
N ASN A 131 13.25 -18.20 4.07
CA ASN A 131 13.08 -18.47 2.64
C ASN A 131 13.13 -17.17 1.81
N ILE A 132 12.60 -16.07 2.35
CA ILE A 132 12.66 -14.74 1.72
C ILE A 132 14.10 -14.22 1.71
N THR A 133 14.84 -14.37 2.82
CA THR A 133 16.27 -14.00 2.86
C THR A 133 17.09 -14.76 1.82
N ILE A 134 16.92 -16.09 1.74
CA ILE A 134 17.64 -16.90 0.75
C ILE A 134 17.29 -16.47 -0.68
N LEU A 135 16.01 -16.22 -0.97
CA LEU A 135 15.59 -15.74 -2.28
C LEU A 135 16.22 -14.38 -2.62
N HIS A 136 16.34 -13.49 -1.63
CA HIS A 136 17.01 -12.21 -1.80
C HIS A 136 18.49 -12.41 -2.14
N ASP A 137 19.22 -13.18 -1.33
CA ASP A 137 20.65 -13.44 -1.52
C ASP A 137 20.94 -14.03 -2.92
N LEU A 138 20.13 -15.00 -3.37
CA LEU A 138 20.27 -15.59 -4.71
C LEU A 138 20.04 -14.57 -5.85
N ASN A 139 19.12 -13.61 -5.66
CA ASN A 139 18.86 -12.59 -6.66
C ASN A 139 19.93 -11.48 -6.70
N GLU A 140 20.73 -11.32 -5.63
CA GLU A 140 21.90 -10.44 -5.62
C GLU A 140 23.11 -11.11 -6.29
N GLU A 141 23.30 -12.42 -6.09
CA GLU A 141 24.36 -13.21 -6.75
C GLU A 141 24.21 -13.27 -8.28
N ASP A 142 22.98 -13.28 -8.81
CA ASP A 142 22.70 -13.27 -10.25
C ASP A 142 22.93 -11.89 -10.93
N GLU A 143 23.18 -10.82 -10.17
CA GLU A 143 23.40 -9.45 -10.67
C GLU A 143 24.89 -9.02 -10.69
N GLU A 144 25.83 -9.87 -10.24
CA GLU A 144 27.30 -9.72 -10.37
C GLU A 144 27.88 -10.39 -11.63
#